data_AF-A0A0D9WC76-F1
#
_entry.id   AF-A0A0D9WC76-F1
#
_cell.length_a   1.000
_cell.length_b   1.000
_cell.length_c   1.000
_cell.angle_alpha   90.00
_cell.angle_beta   90.00
_cell.angle_gamma   90.00
#
_symmetry.space_group_name_H-M   'P 1'
#
loop_
_entity.id
_entity.type
_entity.pdbx_description
1 polymer ?
#
loop_
_entity_poly.entity_id
_entity_poly.type
_entity_poly.pdbx_seq_one_letter_code
_entity_poly.pdbx_strand_id
1 'polypeptide(L)'
;MEGNGPSDAPQKNSPATPRSSRVPKTGGNETDSAGITPTRTPTERSPKVTERRSPRSPITEKKRPSRLSELESRITQLQDELKKAKEQLSLSESRRRHIQQEAEEAKKQEQAATSKLEDLQRQLVEFSAAEESRLQELRKVSQERDRAWESELEAVKKQQSVDSTALSSALSEIQSLKQQLETTTQSDAARAKQCEFAESELEGLKQEMELRLATIEGLKVNVGDSDKAAAEANAVLAETKQQLETAKATIDSLLAEGARLQECLRSKDTELEQSNAEIATLEEDLKKAQTAGNGHLKNEHDKDNLDGSFGSPDHGEALEKVVVTTVPNGNGSCGGSGAEIEQLRTALEVAEVRYQEEQTRMTIETKTAYEMLENAKSEYECRVRSLELELKNKNDELTETKAALAVRSDGKSSEMMQPELEAKLMKSITDMTELKASLMDKETALQSMMEENEVLKSEAGKEEELTELQRRYEAAVAELELAKAAEQDVRMRLGYVTEEADKSSRRAARASEQLDAAQAAGAEMEAELRRLRVQSDQWRKAAEAAAAALGGGGVGVGGGNGIGRTGSLEPAEYTNSMIGGKLASSPFSDEPEEESPKRRNSGVLRRMSGLWKKSPK
;
A
#
# COMPACT_ATOMS: atom_id res chain seq x y z
N MET A 1 2.18 -44.66 -20.20
CA MET A 1 2.98 -43.73 -19.37
C MET A 1 2.48 -43.86 -17.94
N GLU A 2 2.72 -44.96 -17.22
CA GLU A 2 4.00 -45.67 -16.94
C GLU A 2 4.95 -44.83 -16.07
N GLY A 3 5.46 -45.32 -14.93
CA GLY A 3 5.09 -46.59 -14.26
C GLY A 3 6.02 -47.01 -13.13
N ASN A 4 5.51 -47.96 -12.31
CA ASN A 4 6.21 -48.79 -11.32
C ASN A 4 6.94 -48.13 -10.13
N GLY A 5 7.04 -48.92 -9.06
CA GLY A 5 7.78 -48.61 -7.84
C GLY A 5 9.11 -49.40 -7.74
N PRO A 6 9.41 -50.03 -6.58
CA PRO A 6 10.61 -49.61 -5.84
C PRO A 6 11.76 -50.63 -5.81
N SER A 7 12.84 -50.21 -5.14
CA SER A 7 14.05 -50.98 -4.76
C SER A 7 15.11 -51.17 -5.87
N ASP A 8 16.33 -50.68 -5.64
CA ASP A 8 17.48 -51.56 -5.34
C ASP A 8 18.64 -50.78 -4.69
N ALA A 9 19.66 -51.47 -4.18
CA ALA A 9 20.89 -50.90 -3.63
C ALA A 9 22.12 -51.18 -4.53
N PRO A 10 23.02 -50.21 -4.77
CA PRO A 10 24.25 -50.45 -5.50
C PRO A 10 25.28 -51.19 -4.64
N GLN A 11 25.54 -52.47 -4.95
CA GLN A 11 26.62 -53.25 -4.36
C GLN A 11 27.99 -52.96 -5.01
N LYS A 12 29.07 -53.17 -4.23
CA LYS A 12 30.47 -53.41 -4.67
C LYS A 12 31.18 -52.15 -5.25
N ASN A 13 32.51 -52.05 -5.30
CA ASN A 13 33.54 -53.09 -5.37
C ASN A 13 34.69 -52.94 -4.36
N SER A 14 35.17 -54.07 -3.82
CA SER A 14 36.52 -54.24 -3.25
C SER A 14 37.53 -54.54 -4.38
N PRO A 15 38.85 -54.52 -4.13
CA PRO A 15 39.54 -55.82 -3.99
C PRO A 15 40.80 -55.84 -3.10
N ALA A 16 41.27 -57.07 -2.80
CA ALA A 16 42.64 -57.49 -2.42
C ALA A 16 43.33 -56.80 -1.22
N THR A 17 43.85 -57.53 -0.21
CA THR A 17 44.76 -58.70 -0.38
C THR A 17 44.47 -59.90 0.55
N PRO A 18 44.38 -61.13 0.00
CA PRO A 18 44.45 -62.37 0.77
C PRO A 18 45.76 -63.18 0.53
N ARG A 19 46.43 -63.60 1.60
CA ARG A 19 47.47 -64.65 1.69
C ARG A 19 47.69 -64.95 3.19
N SER A 20 47.54 -66.15 3.77
CA SER A 20 47.62 -67.54 3.32
C SER A 20 49.04 -68.09 3.09
N SER A 21 49.74 -68.43 4.19
CA SER A 21 50.23 -69.80 4.52
C SER A 21 50.96 -69.75 5.89
N ARG A 22 51.01 -70.78 6.75
CA ARG A 22 50.54 -72.17 6.67
C ARG A 22 49.72 -72.61 7.90
N VAL A 23 48.79 -73.52 7.64
CA VAL A 23 48.14 -74.49 8.55
C VAL A 23 49.12 -75.69 8.71
N PRO A 24 49.27 -76.33 9.90
CA PRO A 24 48.23 -77.24 10.41
C PRO A 24 47.93 -77.23 11.91
N LYS A 25 46.74 -77.79 12.20
CA LYS A 25 46.20 -78.13 13.51
C LYS A 25 45.94 -79.64 13.54
N THR A 26 46.69 -80.34 14.38
CA THR A 26 46.50 -81.73 14.82
C THR A 26 46.86 -81.72 16.30
N GLY A 27 46.07 -82.29 17.22
CA GLY A 27 45.88 -83.72 17.37
C GLY A 27 47.09 -84.28 18.16
N GLY A 28 46.94 -84.98 19.28
CA GLY A 28 45.74 -85.50 19.94
C GLY A 28 46.06 -86.88 20.50
N ASN A 29 45.71 -87.11 21.77
CA ASN A 29 45.80 -88.37 22.53
C ASN A 29 47.19 -88.84 22.99
N GLU A 30 47.23 -89.17 24.28
CA GLU A 30 47.71 -90.41 24.91
C GLU A 30 48.90 -91.20 24.32
N THR A 31 49.97 -91.24 25.14
CA THR A 31 50.64 -92.46 25.65
C THR A 31 51.48 -93.37 24.71
N ASP A 32 52.55 -93.92 25.32
CA ASP A 32 53.35 -95.10 24.95
C ASP A 32 54.49 -95.05 23.90
N SER A 33 55.71 -95.07 24.46
CA SER A 33 56.74 -96.13 24.30
C SER A 33 57.57 -96.32 23.00
N ALA A 34 58.91 -96.23 23.21
CA ALA A 34 60.04 -96.80 22.44
C ALA A 34 60.26 -96.32 20.98
N GLY A 35 61.48 -96.22 20.44
CA GLY A 35 62.86 -96.39 20.94
C GLY A 35 63.84 -95.91 19.83
N ILE A 36 65.15 -96.23 19.73
CA ILE A 36 66.05 -97.18 20.42
C ILE A 36 67.50 -96.64 20.31
N THR A 37 68.19 -96.40 21.46
CA THR A 37 69.60 -96.73 21.89
C THR A 37 70.80 -96.62 20.87
N PRO A 38 72.10 -96.91 21.20
CA PRO A 38 72.78 -97.32 22.45
C PRO A 38 73.88 -96.31 22.93
N THR A 39 74.50 -96.41 24.13
CA THR A 39 75.27 -97.57 24.63
C THR A 39 75.56 -97.57 26.15
N ARG A 40 74.91 -98.50 26.89
CA ARG A 40 75.46 -99.42 27.95
C ARG A 40 76.14 -98.80 29.21
N THR A 41 75.49 -98.72 30.39
CA THR A 41 75.34 -99.73 31.53
C THR A 41 76.56 -99.84 32.48
N PRO A 42 76.48 -100.44 33.71
CA PRO A 42 75.36 -100.96 34.54
C PRO A 42 75.18 -100.15 35.87
N THR A 43 74.15 -100.27 36.73
CA THR A 43 73.43 -101.37 37.42
C THR A 43 74.16 -102.01 38.62
N GLU A 44 73.69 -101.73 39.85
CA GLU A 44 73.24 -102.66 40.93
C GLU A 44 72.81 -101.81 42.17
N ARG A 45 71.71 -102.07 42.89
CA ARG A 45 71.31 -103.18 43.80
C ARG A 45 72.06 -103.24 45.15
N SER A 46 71.29 -103.42 46.22
CA SER A 46 71.69 -103.31 47.63
C SER A 46 72.54 -104.48 48.13
N PRO A 47 73.17 -104.36 49.32
CA PRO A 47 72.48 -104.92 50.50
C PRO A 47 72.69 -104.17 51.83
N LYS A 48 71.76 -104.40 52.77
CA LYS A 48 72.10 -104.49 54.21
C LYS A 48 72.40 -105.96 54.52
N VAL A 49 73.50 -106.27 55.22
CA VAL A 49 73.53 -107.35 56.21
C VAL A 49 74.78 -107.26 57.11
N THR A 50 74.59 -107.81 58.31
CA THR A 50 75.46 -108.01 59.47
C THR A 50 76.84 -108.62 59.20
N GLU A 51 77.73 -108.52 60.21
CA GLU A 51 78.98 -109.30 60.40
C GLU A 51 80.23 -108.83 59.60
N ARG A 52 81.48 -108.93 60.10
CA ARG A 52 82.00 -109.45 61.39
C ARG A 52 83.37 -108.82 61.73
N ARG A 53 83.58 -108.47 63.01
CA ARG A 53 84.89 -108.25 63.70
C ARG A 53 85.79 -107.12 63.15
N SER A 54 86.36 -106.23 63.96
CA SER A 54 87.57 -106.44 64.79
C SER A 54 88.68 -107.25 64.10
N PRO A 55 89.75 -106.57 63.64
CA PRO A 55 91.07 -107.18 63.81
C PRO A 55 92.14 -106.18 64.24
N ARG A 56 92.45 -106.15 65.55
CA ARG A 56 93.87 -106.13 65.97
C ARG A 56 94.13 -106.73 67.37
N SER A 57 93.90 -108.04 67.47
CA SER A 57 94.75 -108.88 68.32
C SER A 57 96.04 -109.24 67.56
N PRO A 58 97.16 -109.58 68.23
CA PRO A 58 97.54 -109.28 69.61
C PRO A 58 98.76 -108.33 69.66
N ILE A 59 99.22 -107.98 70.86
CA ILE A 59 100.63 -107.59 71.07
C ILE A 59 101.47 -108.87 71.13
N THR A 60 102.42 -108.98 70.21
CA THR A 60 103.77 -109.49 70.50
C THR A 60 104.79 -108.44 70.03
N GLU A 61 106.04 -108.54 70.50
CA GLU A 61 106.83 -107.34 70.79
C GLU A 61 107.74 -106.80 69.65
N LYS A 62 107.93 -105.46 69.63
CA LYS A 62 109.16 -104.71 69.18
C LYS A 62 109.57 -104.83 67.68
N LYS A 63 110.16 -103.82 67.00
CA LYS A 63 110.42 -102.38 67.24
C LYS A 63 110.66 -101.64 65.89
N ARG A 64 110.15 -100.39 65.80
CA ARG A 64 110.49 -99.16 64.99
C ARG A 64 111.79 -99.06 64.13
N PRO A 65 112.01 -98.00 63.28
CA PRO A 65 111.15 -96.84 62.87
C PRO A 65 111.21 -96.38 61.36
N SER A 66 110.21 -95.61 60.85
CA SER A 66 110.33 -94.79 59.61
C SER A 66 109.17 -93.79 59.32
N ARG A 67 108.73 -92.95 60.28
CA ARG A 67 107.37 -92.34 60.25
C ARG A 67 107.23 -90.82 60.03
N LEU A 68 108.28 -90.09 59.64
CA LEU A 68 108.27 -88.61 59.64
C LEU A 68 108.03 -87.96 58.27
N SER A 69 108.81 -88.30 57.24
CA SER A 69 108.75 -87.58 55.95
C SER A 69 107.44 -87.75 55.15
N GLU A 70 106.66 -88.80 55.46
CA GLU A 70 105.28 -88.95 54.96
C GLU A 70 104.32 -87.90 55.55
N LEU A 71 104.59 -87.39 56.75
CA LEU A 71 103.83 -86.31 57.36
C LEU A 71 104.26 -84.95 56.79
N GLU A 72 105.55 -84.76 56.51
CA GLU A 72 106.10 -83.52 55.95
C GLU A 72 105.58 -83.25 54.53
N SER A 73 105.61 -84.25 53.65
CA SER A 73 105.04 -84.13 52.29
C SER A 73 103.52 -83.94 52.30
N ARG A 74 102.83 -84.52 53.28
CA ARG A 74 101.39 -84.32 53.47
C ARG A 74 101.05 -82.94 54.03
N ILE A 75 101.94 -82.33 54.82
CA ILE A 75 101.82 -80.95 55.27
C ILE A 75 101.98 -79.99 54.09
N THR A 76 102.96 -80.17 53.21
CA THR A 76 103.12 -79.31 52.02
C THR A 76 101.97 -79.48 51.03
N GLN A 77 101.49 -80.72 50.80
CA GLN A 77 100.28 -80.96 50.01
C GLN A 77 99.06 -80.21 50.59
N LEU A 78 98.82 -80.31 51.91
CA LEU A 78 97.71 -79.61 52.56
C LEU A 78 97.87 -78.08 52.55
N GLN A 79 99.09 -77.56 52.54
CA GLN A 79 99.37 -76.12 52.38
C GLN A 79 99.05 -75.64 50.95
N ASP A 80 99.41 -76.40 49.92
CA ASP A 80 99.06 -76.11 48.53
C ASP A 80 97.57 -76.29 48.24
N GLU A 81 96.92 -77.29 48.82
CA GLU A 81 95.46 -77.47 48.75
C GLU A 81 94.72 -76.34 49.47
N LEU A 82 95.21 -75.90 50.64
CA LEU A 82 94.69 -74.72 51.34
C LEU A 82 94.90 -73.42 50.52
N LYS A 83 96.03 -73.29 49.81
CA LYS A 83 96.27 -72.17 48.91
C LYS A 83 95.31 -72.17 47.73
N LYS A 84 95.16 -73.31 47.03
CA LYS A 84 94.19 -73.50 45.94
C LYS A 84 92.75 -73.27 46.40
N ALA A 85 92.39 -73.70 47.62
CA ALA A 85 91.08 -73.45 48.20
C ALA A 85 90.84 -71.96 48.50
N LYS A 86 91.85 -71.23 48.98
CA LYS A 86 91.80 -69.77 49.17
C LYS A 86 91.69 -69.02 47.84
N GLU A 87 92.39 -69.47 46.81
CA GLU A 87 92.33 -68.91 45.45
C GLU A 87 90.97 -69.19 44.78
N GLN A 88 90.42 -70.41 44.93
CA GLN A 88 89.07 -70.72 44.47
C GLN A 88 88.00 -69.96 45.26
N LEU A 89 88.19 -69.74 46.57
CA LEU A 89 87.31 -68.91 47.38
C LEU A 89 87.36 -67.45 46.92
N SER A 90 88.55 -66.86 46.67
CA SER A 90 88.66 -65.47 46.22
C SER A 90 88.10 -65.27 44.80
N LEU A 91 88.25 -66.26 43.91
CA LEU A 91 87.61 -66.29 42.58
C LEU A 91 86.09 -66.47 42.68
N SER A 92 85.60 -67.28 43.61
CA SER A 92 84.16 -67.44 43.88
C SER A 92 83.56 -66.15 44.46
N GLU A 93 84.26 -65.51 45.40
CA GLU A 93 83.86 -64.22 45.96
C GLU A 93 83.89 -63.09 44.94
N SER A 94 84.88 -63.04 44.03
CA SER A 94 84.93 -62.01 42.99
C SER A 94 83.79 -62.20 41.98
N ARG A 95 83.52 -63.44 41.56
CA ARG A 95 82.33 -63.78 40.75
C ARG A 95 81.02 -63.41 41.46
N ARG A 96 80.89 -63.69 42.76
CA ARG A 96 79.71 -63.29 43.55
C ARG A 96 79.56 -61.77 43.63
N ARG A 97 80.64 -61.01 43.83
CA ARG A 97 80.62 -59.54 43.82
C ARG A 97 80.22 -59.00 42.44
N HIS A 98 80.73 -59.58 41.36
CA HIS A 98 80.40 -59.20 39.99
C HIS A 98 78.92 -59.45 39.67
N ILE A 99 78.38 -60.63 39.99
CA ILE A 99 76.97 -60.97 39.78
C ILE A 99 76.05 -60.10 40.66
N GLN A 100 76.47 -59.78 41.89
CA GLN A 100 75.75 -58.84 42.76
C GLN A 100 75.70 -57.43 42.14
N GLN A 101 76.81 -56.93 41.57
CA GLN A 101 76.85 -55.65 40.88
C GLN A 101 75.97 -55.66 39.62
N GLU A 102 76.03 -56.71 38.80
CA GLU A 102 75.16 -56.88 37.63
C GLU A 102 73.68 -56.90 38.01
N ALA A 103 73.31 -57.57 39.12
CA ALA A 103 71.93 -57.57 39.62
C ALA A 103 71.48 -56.20 40.15
N GLU A 104 72.38 -55.44 40.80
CA GLU A 104 72.10 -54.08 41.25
C GLU A 104 72.01 -53.07 40.08
N GLU A 105 72.79 -53.25 39.03
CA GLU A 105 72.72 -52.46 37.79
C GLU A 105 71.47 -52.80 36.99
N ALA A 106 71.12 -54.08 36.85
CA ALA A 106 69.86 -54.52 36.24
C ALA A 106 68.66 -53.96 37.01
N LYS A 107 68.67 -53.98 38.35
CA LYS A 107 67.61 -53.37 39.17
C LYS A 107 67.50 -51.85 39.00
N LYS A 108 68.62 -51.14 38.84
CA LYS A 108 68.60 -49.69 38.51
C LYS A 108 68.03 -49.44 37.12
N GLN A 109 68.34 -50.30 36.14
CA GLN A 109 67.77 -50.22 34.79
C GLN A 109 66.27 -50.54 34.79
N GLU A 110 65.82 -51.54 35.55
CA GLU A 110 64.41 -51.87 35.77
C GLU A 110 63.66 -50.68 36.37
N GLN A 111 64.15 -50.09 37.46
CA GLN A 111 63.54 -48.91 38.10
C GLN A 111 63.49 -47.69 37.16
N ALA A 112 64.51 -47.49 36.33
CA ALA A 112 64.55 -46.43 35.32
C ALA A 112 63.71 -46.75 34.07
N ALA A 113 63.24 -48.00 33.90
CA ALA A 113 62.29 -48.39 32.88
C ALA A 113 60.84 -48.30 33.39
N THR A 114 60.58 -48.69 34.65
CA THR A 114 59.26 -48.53 35.27
C THR A 114 58.89 -47.07 35.42
N SER A 115 59.81 -46.19 35.84
CA SER A 115 59.50 -44.75 35.94
C SER A 115 59.13 -44.14 34.59
N LYS A 116 59.84 -44.51 33.51
CA LYS A 116 59.52 -44.08 32.14
C LYS A 116 58.19 -44.64 31.65
N LEU A 117 57.84 -45.87 32.04
CA LEU A 117 56.55 -46.47 31.70
C LEU A 117 55.41 -45.75 32.45
N GLU A 118 55.60 -45.40 33.72
CA GLU A 118 54.66 -44.57 34.47
C GLU A 118 54.49 -43.17 33.84
N ASP A 119 55.58 -42.51 33.46
CA ASP A 119 55.53 -41.19 32.83
C ASP A 119 54.86 -41.22 31.45
N LEU A 120 55.13 -42.24 30.63
CA LEU A 120 54.42 -42.45 29.36
C LEU A 120 52.93 -42.79 29.59
N GLN A 121 52.60 -43.51 30.66
CA GLN A 121 51.20 -43.79 31.03
C GLN A 121 50.47 -42.53 31.51
N ARG A 122 51.13 -41.65 32.27
CA ARG A 122 50.62 -40.31 32.64
C ARG A 122 50.35 -39.47 31.39
N GLN A 123 51.35 -39.35 30.51
CA GLN A 123 51.22 -38.61 29.24
C GLN A 123 50.08 -39.16 28.36
N LEU A 124 49.92 -40.48 28.26
CA LEU A 124 48.81 -41.07 27.49
C LEU A 124 47.44 -40.69 28.06
N VAL A 125 47.29 -40.67 29.39
CA VAL A 125 46.06 -40.23 30.06
C VAL A 125 45.82 -38.74 29.82
N GLU A 126 46.83 -37.90 29.96
CA GLU A 126 46.76 -36.45 29.67
C GLU A 126 46.37 -36.18 28.21
N PHE A 127 46.98 -36.88 27.24
CA PHE A 127 46.60 -36.80 25.82
C PHE A 127 45.16 -37.26 25.58
N SER A 128 44.69 -38.34 26.23
CA SER A 128 43.29 -38.78 26.10
C SER A 128 42.30 -37.76 26.67
N ALA A 129 42.59 -37.17 27.83
CA ALA A 129 41.74 -36.15 28.43
C ALA A 129 41.70 -34.86 27.59
N ALA A 130 42.83 -34.46 27.00
CA ALA A 130 42.90 -33.33 26.08
C ALA A 130 42.11 -33.58 24.78
N GLU A 131 42.22 -34.79 24.20
CA GLU A 131 41.48 -35.18 23.00
C GLU A 131 39.97 -35.32 23.27
N GLU A 132 39.56 -35.91 24.40
CA GLU A 132 38.16 -35.94 24.83
C GLU A 132 37.59 -34.52 25.00
N SER A 133 38.38 -33.60 25.60
CA SER A 133 37.99 -32.19 25.72
C SER A 133 37.81 -31.52 24.36
N ARG A 134 38.79 -31.68 23.45
CA ARG A 134 38.75 -31.16 22.08
C ARG A 134 37.55 -31.72 21.29
N LEU A 135 37.22 -33.00 21.49
CA LEU A 135 36.04 -33.63 20.91
C LEU A 135 34.74 -33.13 21.56
N GLN A 136 34.74 -32.71 22.83
CA GLN A 136 33.57 -32.07 23.44
C GLN A 136 33.36 -30.66 22.87
N GLU A 137 34.42 -29.88 22.69
CA GLU A 137 34.39 -28.57 22.04
C GLU A 137 33.89 -28.66 20.59
N LEU A 138 34.41 -29.60 19.79
CA LEU A 138 33.96 -29.80 18.41
C LEU A 138 32.46 -30.14 18.33
N ARG A 139 31.92 -30.89 19.30
CA ARG A 139 30.47 -31.16 19.41
C ARG A 139 29.68 -29.89 19.76
N LYS A 140 30.17 -29.05 20.69
CA LYS A 140 29.55 -27.75 21.02
C LYS A 140 29.50 -26.84 19.79
N VAL A 141 30.62 -26.67 19.11
CA VAL A 141 30.74 -25.83 17.90
C VAL A 141 29.83 -26.32 16.77
N SER A 142 29.66 -27.64 16.57
CA SER A 142 28.65 -28.12 15.61
C SER A 142 27.25 -27.72 16.04
N GLN A 143 26.85 -28.01 17.29
CA GLN A 143 25.51 -27.64 17.76
C GLN A 143 25.25 -26.13 17.71
N GLU A 144 26.26 -25.30 17.94
CA GLU A 144 26.16 -23.83 17.82
C GLU A 144 25.97 -23.40 16.36
N ARG A 145 26.71 -24.00 15.42
CA ARG A 145 26.50 -23.82 13.97
C ARG A 145 25.11 -24.30 13.54
N ASP A 146 24.65 -25.44 14.03
CA ASP A 146 23.34 -26.01 13.70
C ASP A 146 22.21 -25.10 14.23
N ARG A 147 22.28 -24.63 15.47
CA ARG A 147 21.34 -23.63 16.03
C ARG A 147 21.38 -22.28 15.29
N ALA A 148 22.55 -21.85 14.84
CA ALA A 148 22.69 -20.62 14.05
C ALA A 148 21.99 -20.77 12.69
N TRP A 149 22.17 -21.91 12.00
CA TRP A 149 21.47 -22.23 10.76
C TRP A 149 19.96 -22.34 10.94
N GLU A 150 19.47 -22.94 12.03
CA GLU A 150 18.05 -22.94 12.39
C GLU A 150 17.52 -21.51 12.60
N SER A 151 18.29 -20.66 13.28
CA SER A 151 17.93 -19.26 13.55
C SER A 151 17.91 -18.40 12.28
N GLU A 152 18.87 -18.58 11.38
CA GLU A 152 18.90 -17.94 10.05
C GLU A 152 17.73 -18.41 9.18
N LEU A 153 17.40 -19.71 9.19
CA LEU A 153 16.26 -20.26 8.47
C LEU A 153 14.93 -19.68 8.96
N GLU A 154 14.74 -19.55 10.28
CA GLU A 154 13.55 -18.92 10.85
C GLU A 154 13.51 -17.40 10.60
N ALA A 155 14.66 -16.72 10.55
CA ALA A 155 14.72 -15.32 10.14
C ALA A 155 14.30 -15.14 8.66
N VAL A 156 14.78 -16.00 7.77
CA VAL A 156 14.39 -16.00 6.34
C VAL A 156 12.91 -16.31 6.16
N LYS A 157 12.34 -17.30 6.87
CA LYS A 157 10.89 -17.58 6.85
C LYS A 157 10.06 -16.37 7.32
N LYS A 158 10.49 -15.70 8.39
CA LYS A 158 9.83 -14.49 8.89
C LYS A 158 9.90 -13.37 7.85
N GLN A 159 11.06 -13.13 7.24
CA GLN A 159 11.19 -12.15 6.16
C GLN A 159 10.27 -12.49 4.98
N GLN A 160 10.23 -13.74 4.52
CA GLN A 160 9.32 -14.19 3.45
C GLN A 160 7.84 -13.98 3.81
N SER A 161 7.45 -14.15 5.08
CA SER A 161 6.08 -13.86 5.52
C SER A 161 5.77 -12.36 5.48
N VAL A 162 6.71 -11.50 5.89
CA VAL A 162 6.59 -10.03 5.81
C VAL A 162 6.53 -9.58 4.35
N ASP A 163 7.45 -10.04 3.51
CA ASP A 163 7.51 -9.74 2.08
C ASP A 163 6.22 -10.16 1.36
N SER A 164 5.65 -11.31 1.72
CA SER A 164 4.35 -11.79 1.21
C SER A 164 3.20 -10.86 1.61
N THR A 165 3.15 -10.40 2.87
CA THR A 165 2.12 -9.42 3.31
C THR A 165 2.31 -8.02 2.72
N ALA A 166 3.55 -7.59 2.48
CA ALA A 166 3.85 -6.34 1.80
C ALA A 166 3.45 -6.40 0.32
N LEU A 167 3.69 -7.54 -0.34
CA LEU A 167 3.32 -7.78 -1.73
C LEU A 167 1.79 -7.89 -1.91
N SER A 168 1.08 -8.55 -1.00
CA SER A 168 -0.40 -8.57 -1.07
C SER A 168 -1.01 -7.19 -0.80
N SER A 169 -0.46 -6.43 0.15
CA SER A 169 -0.86 -5.04 0.41
C SER A 169 -0.63 -4.16 -0.84
N ALA A 170 0.57 -4.20 -1.43
CA ALA A 170 0.88 -3.45 -2.65
C ALA A 170 0.01 -3.86 -3.85
N LEU A 171 -0.35 -5.14 -3.99
CA LEU A 171 -1.29 -5.60 -5.02
C LEU A 171 -2.70 -5.04 -4.80
N SER A 172 -3.18 -4.97 -3.55
CA SER A 172 -4.48 -4.37 -3.23
C SER A 172 -4.50 -2.85 -3.44
N GLU A 173 -3.40 -2.15 -3.13
CA GLU A 173 -3.23 -0.72 -3.43
C GLU A 173 -3.24 -0.47 -4.95
N ILE A 174 -2.52 -1.28 -5.72
CA ILE A 174 -2.53 -1.21 -7.20
C ILE A 174 -3.92 -1.50 -7.78
N GLN A 175 -4.74 -2.35 -7.16
CA GLN A 175 -6.13 -2.57 -7.57
C GLN A 175 -7.01 -1.36 -7.26
N SER A 176 -6.90 -0.78 -6.06
CA SER A 176 -7.61 0.43 -5.66
C SER A 176 -7.28 1.62 -6.57
N LEU A 177 -5.98 1.88 -6.80
CA LEU A 177 -5.51 2.95 -7.68
C LEU A 177 -5.97 2.78 -9.15
N LYS A 178 -6.09 1.54 -9.64
CA LYS A 178 -6.69 1.25 -10.95
C LYS A 178 -8.18 1.59 -11.00
N GLN A 179 -8.93 1.26 -9.94
CA GLN A 179 -10.35 1.58 -9.86
C GLN A 179 -10.58 3.09 -9.75
N GLN A 180 -9.76 3.81 -8.98
CA GLN A 180 -9.78 5.28 -8.92
C GLN A 180 -9.42 5.94 -10.26
N LEU A 181 -8.46 5.37 -11.00
CA LEU A 181 -8.12 5.86 -12.33
C LEU A 181 -9.29 5.67 -13.32
N GLU A 182 -9.97 4.53 -13.27
CA GLU A 182 -11.11 4.21 -14.14
C GLU A 182 -12.35 5.07 -13.82
N THR A 183 -12.65 5.35 -12.54
CA THR A 183 -13.71 6.31 -12.20
C THR A 183 -13.35 7.75 -12.59
N THR A 184 -12.05 8.10 -12.55
CA THR A 184 -11.56 9.40 -13.02
C THR A 184 -11.70 9.54 -14.54
N THR A 185 -11.29 8.55 -15.34
CA THR A 185 -11.44 8.59 -16.81
C THR A 185 -12.90 8.61 -17.24
N GLN A 186 -13.79 7.89 -16.54
CA GLN A 186 -15.24 7.95 -16.78
C GLN A 186 -15.82 9.34 -16.43
N SER A 187 -15.37 9.95 -15.32
CA SER A 187 -15.75 11.32 -14.95
C SER A 187 -15.23 12.37 -15.95
N ASP A 188 -14.00 12.22 -16.44
CA ASP A 188 -13.42 13.09 -17.48
C ASP A 188 -14.19 12.95 -18.80
N ALA A 189 -14.53 11.73 -19.21
CA ALA A 189 -15.32 11.47 -20.41
C ALA A 189 -16.77 11.99 -20.31
N ALA A 190 -17.36 11.97 -19.11
CA ALA A 190 -18.66 12.59 -18.87
C ALA A 190 -18.59 14.13 -18.96
N ARG A 191 -17.56 14.75 -18.38
CA ARG A 191 -17.31 16.20 -18.48
C ARG A 191 -17.00 16.63 -19.91
N ALA A 192 -16.25 15.84 -20.69
CA ALA A 192 -16.01 16.12 -22.10
C ALA A 192 -17.32 16.21 -22.90
N LYS A 193 -18.24 15.25 -22.74
CA LYS A 193 -19.57 15.28 -23.38
C LYS A 193 -20.43 16.48 -22.95
N GLN A 194 -20.32 16.92 -21.70
CA GLN A 194 -20.98 18.13 -21.22
C GLN A 194 -20.42 19.40 -21.89
N CYS A 195 -19.11 19.46 -22.13
CA CYS A 195 -18.49 20.53 -22.92
C CYS A 195 -18.94 20.49 -24.39
N GLU A 196 -18.91 19.33 -25.04
CA GLU A 196 -19.37 19.14 -26.43
C GLU A 196 -20.85 19.57 -26.62
N PHE A 197 -21.70 19.27 -25.63
CA PHE A 197 -23.09 19.73 -25.61
C PHE A 197 -23.19 21.26 -25.48
N ALA A 198 -22.49 21.87 -24.53
CA ALA A 198 -22.49 23.32 -24.32
C ALA A 198 -21.92 24.09 -25.53
N GLU A 199 -20.89 23.55 -26.19
CA GLU A 199 -20.36 24.09 -27.46
C GLU A 199 -21.40 24.03 -28.58
N SER A 200 -22.19 22.95 -28.64
CA SER A 200 -23.29 22.80 -29.59
C SER A 200 -24.44 23.80 -29.35
N GLU A 201 -24.82 24.04 -28.08
CA GLU A 201 -25.79 25.07 -27.72
C GLU A 201 -25.31 26.48 -28.07
N LEU A 202 -24.04 26.79 -27.78
CA LEU A 202 -23.43 28.09 -28.09
C LEU A 202 -23.36 28.36 -29.61
N GLU A 203 -23.04 27.34 -30.41
CA GLU A 203 -23.04 27.46 -31.88
C GLU A 203 -24.47 27.62 -32.43
N GLY A 204 -25.47 26.96 -31.83
CA GLY A 204 -26.88 27.18 -32.16
C GLY A 204 -27.37 28.60 -31.84
N LEU A 205 -27.05 29.12 -30.66
CA LEU A 205 -27.36 30.51 -30.26
C LEU A 205 -26.64 31.54 -31.15
N LYS A 206 -25.42 31.24 -31.58
CA LYS A 206 -24.65 32.06 -32.54
C LYS A 206 -25.32 32.11 -33.91
N GLN A 207 -25.81 30.97 -34.42
CA GLN A 207 -26.57 30.93 -35.68
C GLN A 207 -27.91 31.66 -35.56
N GLU A 208 -28.61 31.56 -34.43
CA GLU A 208 -29.83 32.32 -34.20
C GLU A 208 -29.56 33.84 -34.14
N MET A 209 -28.45 34.25 -33.50
CA MET A 209 -28.02 35.64 -33.47
C MET A 209 -27.67 36.16 -34.87
N GLU A 210 -27.03 35.37 -35.72
CA GLU A 210 -26.74 35.72 -37.12
C GLU A 210 -28.03 35.90 -37.94
N LEU A 211 -29.02 35.00 -37.78
CA LEU A 211 -30.35 35.13 -38.39
C LEU A 211 -31.09 36.39 -37.90
N ARG A 212 -31.03 36.69 -36.61
CA ARG A 212 -31.62 37.90 -36.01
C ARG A 212 -30.94 39.18 -36.54
N LEU A 213 -29.63 39.17 -36.76
CA LEU A 213 -28.92 40.29 -37.37
C LEU A 213 -29.32 40.48 -38.84
N ALA A 214 -29.39 39.41 -39.63
CA ALA A 214 -29.81 39.47 -41.03
C ALA A 214 -31.26 39.98 -41.20
N THR A 215 -32.17 39.60 -40.31
CA THR A 215 -33.55 40.12 -40.33
C THR A 215 -33.64 41.58 -39.90
N ILE A 216 -32.84 42.03 -38.93
CA ILE A 216 -32.72 43.46 -38.56
C ILE A 216 -32.17 44.29 -39.74
N GLU A 217 -31.18 43.78 -40.47
CA GLU A 217 -30.63 44.49 -41.64
C GLU A 217 -31.64 44.56 -42.80
N GLY A 218 -32.40 43.49 -43.05
CA GLY A 218 -33.52 43.50 -44.00
C GLY A 218 -34.62 44.51 -43.63
N LEU A 219 -35.01 44.57 -42.36
CA LEU A 219 -35.98 45.56 -41.87
C LEU A 219 -35.45 47.00 -42.02
N LYS A 220 -34.16 47.23 -41.78
CA LYS A 220 -33.49 48.52 -41.95
C LYS A 220 -33.48 48.98 -43.41
N VAL A 221 -33.33 48.07 -44.38
CA VAL A 221 -33.50 48.38 -45.82
C VAL A 221 -34.95 48.76 -46.11
N ASN A 222 -35.92 47.96 -45.66
CA ASN A 222 -37.36 48.23 -45.87
C ASN A 222 -37.79 49.59 -45.30
N VAL A 223 -37.30 49.99 -44.11
CA VAL A 223 -37.54 51.32 -43.54
C VAL A 223 -36.92 52.40 -44.44
N GLY A 224 -35.67 52.23 -44.87
CA GLY A 224 -35.01 53.19 -45.76
C GLY A 224 -35.68 53.34 -47.14
N ASP A 225 -36.34 52.32 -47.65
CA ASP A 225 -37.16 52.41 -48.87
C ASP A 225 -38.54 53.02 -48.62
N SER A 226 -39.15 52.76 -47.46
CA SER A 226 -40.36 53.44 -47.01
C SER A 226 -40.13 54.94 -46.81
N ASP A 227 -38.98 55.35 -46.28
CA ASP A 227 -38.61 56.76 -46.09
C ASP A 227 -38.41 57.48 -47.44
N LYS A 228 -37.83 56.80 -48.45
CA LYS A 228 -37.75 57.33 -49.83
C LYS A 228 -39.14 57.51 -50.43
N ALA A 229 -39.98 56.48 -50.37
CA ALA A 229 -41.36 56.53 -50.88
C ALA A 229 -42.19 57.62 -50.19
N ALA A 230 -41.99 57.83 -48.88
CA ALA A 230 -42.61 58.92 -48.14
C ALA A 230 -42.06 60.30 -48.59
N ALA A 231 -40.76 60.44 -48.86
CA ALA A 231 -40.19 61.67 -49.39
C ALA A 231 -40.71 61.99 -50.80
N GLU A 232 -40.82 60.99 -51.69
CA GLU A 232 -41.40 61.12 -53.03
C GLU A 232 -42.89 61.51 -52.96
N ALA A 233 -43.69 60.85 -52.12
CA ALA A 233 -45.10 61.19 -51.92
C ALA A 233 -45.28 62.62 -51.37
N ASN A 234 -44.41 63.06 -50.46
CA ASN A 234 -44.41 64.45 -49.95
C ASN A 234 -44.01 65.46 -51.03
N ALA A 235 -43.08 65.12 -51.93
CA ALA A 235 -42.72 65.98 -53.06
C ALA A 235 -43.89 66.14 -54.06
N VAL A 236 -44.59 65.04 -54.39
CA VAL A 236 -45.81 65.08 -55.22
C VAL A 236 -46.93 65.86 -54.53
N LEU A 237 -47.09 65.75 -53.21
CA LEU A 237 -48.06 66.54 -52.44
C LEU A 237 -47.71 68.04 -52.47
N ALA A 238 -46.43 68.40 -52.37
CA ALA A 238 -45.97 69.78 -52.49
C ALA A 238 -46.22 70.34 -53.91
N GLU A 239 -45.94 69.57 -54.96
CA GLU A 239 -46.19 69.98 -56.35
C GLU A 239 -47.69 70.13 -56.64
N THR A 240 -48.50 69.13 -56.30
CA THR A 240 -49.97 69.19 -56.51
C THR A 240 -50.63 70.30 -55.69
N LYS A 241 -50.11 70.62 -54.50
CA LYS A 241 -50.50 71.82 -53.74
C LYS A 241 -50.13 73.11 -54.48
N GLN A 242 -48.92 73.21 -55.05
CA GLN A 242 -48.52 74.36 -55.85
C GLN A 242 -49.41 74.52 -57.10
N GLN A 243 -49.69 73.43 -57.81
CA GLN A 243 -50.62 73.39 -58.93
C GLN A 243 -52.01 73.88 -58.51
N LEU A 244 -52.54 73.42 -57.36
CA LEU A 244 -53.81 73.87 -56.81
C LEU A 244 -53.84 75.37 -56.49
N GLU A 245 -52.79 75.94 -55.88
CA GLU A 245 -52.73 77.39 -55.62
C GLU A 245 -52.64 78.20 -56.93
N THR A 246 -51.93 77.71 -57.96
CA THR A 246 -51.93 78.38 -59.28
C THR A 246 -53.29 78.29 -59.99
N ALA A 247 -54.01 77.17 -59.83
CA ALA A 247 -55.35 77.00 -60.37
C ALA A 247 -56.37 77.92 -59.67
N LYS A 248 -56.31 78.04 -58.33
CA LYS A 248 -57.10 79.02 -57.56
C LYS A 248 -56.84 80.44 -58.03
N ALA A 249 -55.58 80.88 -58.09
CA ALA A 249 -55.24 82.23 -58.54
C ALA A 249 -55.72 82.52 -59.98
N THR A 250 -55.76 81.50 -60.85
CA THR A 250 -56.33 81.60 -62.19
C THR A 250 -57.86 81.76 -62.15
N ILE A 251 -58.55 80.98 -61.30
CA ILE A 251 -60.00 81.10 -61.07
C ILE A 251 -60.35 82.48 -60.50
N ASP A 252 -59.63 82.96 -59.50
CA ASP A 252 -59.83 84.28 -58.89
C ASP A 252 -59.63 85.41 -59.92
N SER A 253 -58.65 85.29 -60.81
CA SER A 253 -58.45 86.22 -61.93
C SER A 253 -59.61 86.19 -62.93
N LEU A 254 -60.12 85.00 -63.28
CA LEU A 254 -61.27 84.84 -64.17
C LEU A 254 -62.58 85.33 -63.53
N LEU A 255 -62.76 85.17 -62.22
CA LEU A 255 -63.89 85.74 -61.48
C LEU A 255 -63.81 87.27 -61.42
N ALA A 256 -62.61 87.84 -61.23
CA ALA A 256 -62.40 89.29 -61.29
C ALA A 256 -62.62 89.85 -62.70
N GLU A 257 -62.23 89.13 -63.75
CA GLU A 257 -62.53 89.50 -65.14
C GLU A 257 -64.03 89.39 -65.44
N GLY A 258 -64.68 88.30 -65.02
CA GLY A 258 -66.13 88.12 -65.11
C GLY A 258 -66.92 89.23 -64.39
N ALA A 259 -66.43 89.69 -63.23
CA ALA A 259 -67.01 90.84 -62.52
C ALA A 259 -66.87 92.14 -63.32
N ARG A 260 -65.70 92.43 -63.90
CA ARG A 260 -65.50 93.60 -64.79
C ARG A 260 -66.35 93.51 -66.07
N LEU A 261 -66.51 92.32 -66.64
CA LEU A 261 -67.40 92.09 -67.78
C LEU A 261 -68.87 92.29 -67.39
N GLN A 262 -69.28 91.86 -66.19
CA GLN A 262 -70.63 92.11 -65.69
C GLN A 262 -70.85 93.60 -65.34
N GLU A 263 -69.82 94.32 -64.90
CA GLU A 263 -69.84 95.78 -64.72
C GLU A 263 -69.93 96.52 -66.08
N CYS A 264 -69.19 96.07 -67.09
CA CYS A 264 -69.27 96.57 -68.46
C CYS A 264 -70.66 96.29 -69.08
N LEU A 265 -71.21 95.10 -68.86
CA LEU A 265 -72.57 94.75 -69.27
C LEU A 265 -73.58 95.65 -68.53
N ARG A 266 -73.50 95.80 -67.20
CA ARG A 266 -74.36 96.76 -66.46
C ARG A 266 -74.21 98.20 -66.97
N SER A 267 -73.01 98.65 -67.33
CA SER A 267 -72.81 99.96 -67.97
C SER A 267 -73.59 100.03 -69.28
N LYS A 268 -73.47 99.02 -70.14
CA LYS A 268 -74.18 98.93 -71.42
C LYS A 268 -75.69 98.76 -71.25
N ASP A 269 -76.14 98.07 -70.21
CA ASP A 269 -77.54 97.98 -69.81
C ASP A 269 -78.04 99.35 -69.33
N THR A 270 -77.26 100.13 -68.56
CA THR A 270 -77.65 101.50 -68.18
C THR A 270 -77.56 102.51 -69.32
N GLU A 271 -76.64 102.34 -70.27
CA GLU A 271 -76.60 103.12 -71.53
C GLU A 271 -77.78 102.75 -72.43
N LEU A 272 -78.19 101.49 -72.44
CA LEU A 272 -79.37 100.99 -73.16
C LEU A 272 -80.67 101.34 -72.42
N GLU A 273 -80.70 101.45 -71.10
CA GLU A 273 -81.81 102.02 -70.33
C GLU A 273 -81.89 103.53 -70.52
N GLN A 274 -80.76 104.25 -70.62
CA GLN A 274 -80.72 105.66 -71.00
C GLN A 274 -81.21 105.86 -72.43
N SER A 275 -80.71 105.08 -73.40
CA SER A 275 -81.17 105.13 -74.79
C SER A 275 -82.62 104.65 -74.92
N ASN A 276 -83.06 103.67 -74.13
CA ASN A 276 -84.46 103.28 -74.02
C ASN A 276 -85.29 104.30 -73.22
N ALA A 277 -84.70 105.19 -72.44
CA ALA A 277 -85.39 106.33 -71.79
C ALA A 277 -85.43 107.56 -72.71
N GLU A 278 -84.48 107.72 -73.63
CA GLU A 278 -84.57 108.64 -74.76
C GLU A 278 -85.63 108.13 -75.75
N ILE A 279 -85.61 106.85 -76.12
CA ILE A 279 -86.66 106.20 -76.90
C ILE A 279 -87.98 106.20 -76.11
N ALA A 280 -87.98 106.01 -74.79
CA ALA A 280 -89.22 106.07 -74.00
C ALA A 280 -89.69 107.50 -73.71
N THR A 281 -88.87 108.54 -73.85
CA THR A 281 -89.34 109.94 -73.83
C THR A 281 -89.79 110.38 -75.21
N LEU A 282 -89.21 109.86 -76.30
CA LEU A 282 -89.78 109.93 -77.65
C LEU A 282 -91.10 109.14 -77.75
N GLU A 283 -91.18 107.96 -77.13
CA GLU A 283 -92.41 107.19 -76.98
C GLU A 283 -93.33 107.78 -75.90
N GLU A 284 -92.88 108.61 -74.96
CA GLU A 284 -93.75 109.34 -74.04
C GLU A 284 -94.20 110.66 -74.66
N ASP A 285 -93.52 111.21 -75.65
CA ASP A 285 -94.12 112.20 -76.55
C ASP A 285 -95.16 111.49 -77.46
N LEU A 286 -94.90 110.23 -77.85
CA LEU A 286 -95.86 109.35 -78.55
C LEU A 286 -97.00 108.81 -77.64
N LYS A 287 -96.81 108.74 -76.31
CA LYS A 287 -97.79 108.25 -75.29
C LYS A 287 -98.41 109.38 -74.45
N LYS A 288 -97.88 110.59 -74.51
CA LYS A 288 -98.64 111.84 -74.34
C LYS A 288 -99.56 112.06 -75.54
N ALA A 289 -99.20 111.56 -76.72
CA ALA A 289 -100.14 111.35 -77.82
C ALA A 289 -100.99 110.06 -77.69
N GLN A 290 -100.64 109.10 -76.82
CA GLN A 290 -101.33 107.81 -76.62
C GLN A 290 -101.33 107.28 -75.15
N THR A 291 -102.12 107.92 -74.27
CA THR A 291 -102.81 107.37 -73.07
C THR A 291 -102.04 106.53 -72.02
N ALA A 292 -102.09 106.94 -70.74
CA ALA A 292 -101.36 106.35 -69.60
C ALA A 292 -102.14 105.34 -68.70
N GLY A 293 -101.42 104.46 -67.95
CA GLY A 293 -101.90 103.84 -66.67
C GLY A 293 -101.33 102.46 -66.22
N ASN A 294 -100.76 102.38 -64.98
CA ASN A 294 -100.61 101.25 -63.97
C ASN A 294 -100.06 99.83 -64.36
N GLY A 295 -99.56 98.91 -63.47
CA GLY A 295 -99.04 98.98 -62.07
C GLY A 295 -99.06 97.69 -61.12
N HIS A 296 -97.89 97.04 -60.82
CA HIS A 296 -97.35 96.46 -59.51
C HIS A 296 -97.81 95.14 -58.73
N LEU A 297 -96.89 94.31 -58.08
CA LEU A 297 -96.90 93.58 -56.69
C LEU A 297 -96.37 92.06 -56.41
N LYS A 298 -95.52 91.80 -55.33
CA LYS A 298 -95.32 90.70 -54.21
C LYS A 298 -95.04 89.12 -54.38
N ASN A 299 -94.62 88.15 -53.43
CA ASN A 299 -93.95 87.95 -52.05
C ASN A 299 -93.61 86.44 -51.49
N GLU A 300 -92.57 86.22 -50.58
CA GLU A 300 -92.32 85.28 -49.32
C GLU A 300 -92.33 83.66 -49.27
N HIS A 301 -91.92 82.72 -48.30
CA HIS A 301 -91.32 82.55 -46.87
C HIS A 301 -90.80 81.05 -46.38
N ASP A 302 -90.19 80.81 -45.15
CA ASP A 302 -89.98 79.56 -44.22
C ASP A 302 -88.91 78.37 -44.41
N LYS A 303 -88.46 77.34 -43.56
CA LYS A 303 -88.27 76.81 -42.08
C LYS A 303 -87.46 75.40 -41.99
N ASP A 304 -87.09 74.48 -41.00
CA ASP A 304 -86.92 74.10 -39.50
C ASP A 304 -86.20 72.64 -39.34
N ASN A 305 -85.87 71.76 -38.29
CA ASN A 305 -85.39 71.51 -36.83
C ASN A 305 -85.10 69.93 -36.55
N LEU A 306 -84.61 69.11 -35.50
CA LEU A 306 -83.98 68.97 -34.08
C LEU A 306 -83.34 67.47 -33.86
N ASP A 307 -82.92 66.65 -32.81
CA ASP A 307 -82.80 66.43 -31.26
C ASP A 307 -81.85 65.17 -30.75
N GLY A 308 -81.75 64.65 -29.45
CA GLY A 308 -80.81 63.55 -28.88
C GLY A 308 -81.06 62.74 -27.47
N SER A 309 -80.08 62.01 -26.77
CA SER A 309 -80.01 61.42 -25.30
C SER A 309 -79.17 60.06 -24.98
N PHE A 310 -79.12 59.26 -23.82
CA PHE A 310 -78.29 59.21 -22.51
C PHE A 310 -78.13 57.77 -21.71
N GLY A 311 -77.34 57.53 -20.58
CA GLY A 311 -77.22 56.23 -19.71
C GLY A 311 -76.20 56.05 -18.44
N SER A 312 -76.21 54.95 -17.56
CA SER A 312 -75.43 54.73 -16.21
C SER A 312 -75.17 53.25 -15.54
N PRO A 313 -74.30 52.99 -14.45
CA PRO A 313 -73.87 51.65 -13.78
C PRO A 313 -73.65 51.48 -12.16
N ASP A 314 -73.19 50.29 -11.53
CA ASP A 314 -72.90 50.01 -10.02
C ASP A 314 -71.94 48.76 -9.54
N HIS A 315 -71.68 48.48 -8.19
CA HIS A 315 -70.64 47.63 -7.40
C HIS A 315 -71.00 46.15 -6.85
N GLY A 316 -70.35 45.30 -5.95
CA GLY A 316 -69.18 45.11 -4.93
C GLY A 316 -69.20 43.66 -4.23
N GLU A 317 -68.48 43.04 -3.20
CA GLU A 317 -67.24 43.15 -2.28
C GLU A 317 -66.93 41.82 -1.36
N ALA A 318 -65.92 41.76 -0.40
CA ALA A 318 -65.60 40.79 0.78
C ALA A 318 -64.87 39.36 0.65
N LEU A 319 -64.27 38.50 1.59
CA LEU A 319 -63.58 38.39 2.98
C LEU A 319 -63.01 36.89 3.26
N GLU A 320 -62.33 36.26 4.29
CA GLU A 320 -61.50 36.44 5.59
C GLU A 320 -60.82 35.11 6.25
N LYS A 321 -59.97 35.16 7.34
CA LYS A 321 -59.62 34.16 8.50
C LYS A 321 -58.33 33.20 8.68
N VAL A 322 -58.08 32.57 9.89
CA VAL A 322 -56.75 32.06 10.55
C VAL A 322 -56.84 30.94 11.70
N VAL A 323 -55.77 30.11 12.09
CA VAL A 323 -55.46 29.40 13.45
C VAL A 323 -54.10 28.54 13.58
N VAL A 324 -53.65 28.01 14.77
CA VAL A 324 -52.25 27.52 15.20
C VAL A 324 -52.14 26.29 16.21
N THR A 325 -50.91 25.76 16.52
CA THR A 325 -50.38 24.89 17.67
C THR A 325 -50.32 23.33 17.52
N THR A 326 -49.55 22.43 18.22
CA THR A 326 -48.81 22.33 19.55
C THR A 326 -47.66 21.23 19.59
N VAL A 327 -46.96 20.94 20.74
CA VAL A 327 -45.79 19.99 20.92
C VAL A 327 -45.79 19.20 22.29
N PRO A 328 -45.26 17.95 22.42
CA PRO A 328 -45.14 17.18 23.69
C PRO A 328 -43.71 17.08 24.31
N ASN A 329 -43.59 16.49 25.53
CA ASN A 329 -42.37 16.44 26.36
C ASN A 329 -42.03 15.00 26.86
N GLY A 330 -40.77 14.73 27.21
CA GLY A 330 -40.27 13.40 27.64
C GLY A 330 -39.59 13.40 29.02
N ASN A 331 -39.55 12.24 29.70
CA ASN A 331 -39.01 12.09 31.05
C ASN A 331 -38.29 10.74 31.22
N GLY A 332 -37.15 10.70 31.92
CA GLY A 332 -36.27 9.53 32.00
C GLY A 332 -36.01 9.02 33.42
N SER A 333 -35.56 7.77 33.54
CA SER A 333 -35.11 7.15 34.80
C SER A 333 -33.95 6.19 34.51
N CYS A 334 -32.85 6.31 35.26
CA CYS A 334 -31.59 5.60 34.98
C CYS A 334 -31.32 4.48 35.99
N GLY A 335 -30.82 3.33 35.53
CA GLY A 335 -30.41 2.24 36.42
C GLY A 335 -30.08 0.92 35.73
N GLY A 336 -29.05 0.89 34.87
CA GLY A 336 -28.70 -0.34 34.11
C GLY A 336 -27.25 -0.50 33.63
N SER A 337 -26.39 0.51 33.77
CA SER A 337 -25.17 0.69 32.95
C SER A 337 -24.18 -0.50 32.84
N GLY A 338 -24.12 -1.40 33.82
CA GLY A 338 -23.32 -2.64 33.70
C GLY A 338 -23.95 -3.66 32.75
N ALA A 339 -25.20 -4.06 33.04
CA ALA A 339 -25.95 -5.02 32.24
C ALA A 339 -26.31 -4.46 30.85
N GLU A 340 -26.54 -3.15 30.76
CA GLU A 340 -26.77 -2.41 29.53
C GLU A 340 -25.56 -2.48 28.57
N ILE A 341 -24.33 -2.40 29.09
CA ILE A 341 -23.12 -2.56 28.27
C ILE A 341 -22.96 -4.00 27.76
N GLU A 342 -23.27 -5.02 28.57
CA GLU A 342 -23.23 -6.42 28.10
C GLU A 342 -24.35 -6.72 27.11
N GLN A 343 -25.57 -6.20 27.33
CA GLN A 343 -26.68 -6.29 26.37
C GLN A 343 -26.35 -5.58 25.05
N LEU A 344 -25.76 -4.39 25.08
CA LEU A 344 -25.32 -3.69 23.87
C LEU A 344 -24.20 -4.42 23.12
N ARG A 345 -23.27 -5.07 23.84
CA ARG A 345 -22.24 -5.94 23.23
C ARG A 345 -22.87 -7.16 22.55
N THR A 346 -23.79 -7.86 23.23
CA THR A 346 -24.51 -9.01 22.65
C THR A 346 -25.39 -8.57 21.47
N ALA A 347 -26.05 -7.42 21.56
CA ALA A 347 -26.86 -6.87 20.47
C ALA A 347 -25.99 -6.47 19.26
N LEU A 348 -24.80 -5.93 19.48
CA LEU A 348 -23.82 -5.62 18.43
C LEU A 348 -23.30 -6.90 17.76
N GLU A 349 -22.94 -7.92 18.52
CA GLU A 349 -22.48 -9.22 17.98
C GLU A 349 -23.59 -9.93 17.18
N VAL A 350 -24.85 -9.87 17.65
CA VAL A 350 -26.02 -10.36 16.91
C VAL A 350 -26.32 -9.50 15.67
N ALA A 351 -26.08 -8.19 15.70
CA ALA A 351 -26.23 -7.31 14.53
C ALA A 351 -25.15 -7.57 13.48
N GLU A 352 -23.90 -7.79 13.88
CA GLU A 352 -22.79 -8.16 13.01
C GLU A 352 -23.04 -9.52 12.33
N VAL A 353 -23.40 -10.55 13.10
CA VAL A 353 -23.75 -11.87 12.54
C VAL A 353 -24.89 -11.75 11.54
N ARG A 354 -25.95 -10.98 11.86
CA ARG A 354 -27.04 -10.72 10.92
C ARG A 354 -26.56 -10.00 9.67
N TYR A 355 -25.73 -8.97 9.78
CA TYR A 355 -25.19 -8.26 8.63
C TYR A 355 -24.42 -9.21 7.70
N GLN A 356 -23.57 -10.10 8.24
CA GLN A 356 -22.86 -11.11 7.45
C GLN A 356 -23.81 -12.18 6.84
N GLU A 357 -24.87 -12.57 7.56
CA GLU A 357 -25.95 -13.42 7.03
C GLU A 357 -26.72 -12.72 5.89
N GLU A 358 -26.98 -11.41 5.97
CA GLU A 358 -27.66 -10.65 4.92
C GLU A 358 -26.75 -10.43 3.71
N GLN A 359 -25.45 -10.14 3.89
CA GLN A 359 -24.48 -10.04 2.81
C GLN A 359 -24.33 -11.37 2.04
N THR A 360 -24.28 -12.49 2.77
CA THR A 360 -24.21 -13.82 2.15
C THR A 360 -25.53 -14.22 1.49
N ARG A 361 -26.68 -13.92 2.10
CA ARG A 361 -28.01 -14.12 1.49
C ARG A 361 -28.16 -13.31 0.19
N MET A 362 -27.92 -12.00 0.24
CA MET A 362 -27.96 -11.11 -0.94
C MET A 362 -27.02 -11.62 -2.04
N THR A 363 -25.79 -12.03 -1.70
CA THR A 363 -24.83 -12.59 -2.67
C THR A 363 -25.36 -13.86 -3.35
N ILE A 364 -26.12 -14.70 -2.64
CA ILE A 364 -26.73 -15.91 -3.21
C ILE A 364 -27.95 -15.53 -4.07
N GLU A 365 -28.86 -14.72 -3.54
CA GLU A 365 -30.06 -14.23 -4.25
C GLU A 365 -29.69 -13.55 -5.57
N THR A 366 -28.70 -12.66 -5.57
CA THR A 366 -28.17 -12.00 -6.78
C THR A 366 -27.62 -13.01 -7.79
N LYS A 367 -26.84 -14.01 -7.34
CA LYS A 367 -26.29 -15.04 -8.24
C LYS A 367 -27.39 -15.90 -8.87
N THR A 368 -28.37 -16.32 -8.06
CA THR A 368 -29.53 -17.10 -8.55
C THR A 368 -30.38 -16.27 -9.52
N ALA A 369 -30.56 -14.97 -9.28
CA ALA A 369 -31.26 -14.09 -10.22
C ALA A 369 -30.53 -13.96 -11.57
N TYR A 370 -29.21 -13.80 -11.57
CA TYR A 370 -28.41 -13.79 -12.80
C TYR A 370 -28.44 -15.15 -13.54
N GLU A 371 -28.37 -16.27 -12.82
CA GLU A 371 -28.50 -17.61 -13.40
C GLU A 371 -29.88 -17.83 -14.01
N MET A 372 -30.96 -17.41 -13.35
CA MET A 372 -32.31 -17.45 -13.91
C MET A 372 -32.46 -16.55 -15.14
N LEU A 373 -31.86 -15.36 -15.15
CA LEU A 373 -31.90 -14.43 -16.27
C LEU A 373 -31.18 -14.98 -17.51
N GLU A 374 -29.98 -15.54 -17.35
CA GLU A 374 -29.23 -16.11 -18.47
C GLU A 374 -29.88 -17.40 -19.01
N ASN A 375 -30.45 -18.22 -18.13
CA ASN A 375 -31.28 -19.37 -18.54
C ASN A 375 -32.50 -18.92 -19.37
N ALA A 376 -33.28 -17.96 -18.88
CA ALA A 376 -34.44 -17.42 -19.59
C ALA A 376 -34.05 -16.78 -20.93
N LYS A 377 -32.96 -16.02 -20.98
CA LYS A 377 -32.38 -15.48 -22.22
C LYS A 377 -32.05 -16.58 -23.22
N SER A 378 -31.40 -17.66 -22.78
CA SER A 378 -31.08 -18.80 -23.65
C SER A 378 -32.34 -19.51 -24.20
N GLU A 379 -33.42 -19.58 -23.41
CA GLU A 379 -34.71 -20.11 -23.83
C GLU A 379 -35.38 -19.18 -24.86
N TYR A 380 -35.40 -17.86 -24.62
CA TYR A 380 -35.94 -16.87 -25.57
C TYR A 380 -35.16 -16.88 -26.90
N GLU A 381 -33.82 -16.93 -26.89
CA GLU A 381 -33.06 -17.06 -28.12
C GLU A 381 -33.38 -18.37 -28.86
N CYS A 382 -33.57 -19.48 -28.13
CA CYS A 382 -34.00 -20.75 -28.72
C CYS A 382 -35.40 -20.64 -29.35
N ARG A 383 -36.33 -19.96 -28.67
CA ARG A 383 -37.69 -19.68 -29.15
C ARG A 383 -37.69 -18.81 -30.39
N VAL A 384 -36.88 -17.75 -30.43
CA VAL A 384 -36.71 -16.87 -31.60
C VAL A 384 -36.16 -17.67 -32.79
N ARG A 385 -35.06 -18.41 -32.60
CA ARG A 385 -34.47 -19.27 -33.66
C ARG A 385 -35.47 -20.31 -34.19
N SER A 386 -36.37 -20.81 -33.35
CA SER A 386 -37.47 -21.70 -33.78
C SER A 386 -38.53 -20.98 -34.62
N LEU A 387 -38.92 -19.76 -34.24
CA LEU A 387 -39.92 -18.96 -34.95
C LEU A 387 -39.38 -18.41 -36.28
N GLU A 388 -38.10 -18.05 -36.35
CA GLU A 388 -37.41 -17.68 -37.59
C GLU A 388 -37.42 -18.83 -38.61
N LEU A 389 -37.18 -20.06 -38.16
CA LEU A 389 -37.25 -21.26 -39.00
C LEU A 389 -38.68 -21.51 -39.49
N GLU A 390 -39.68 -21.36 -38.63
CA GLU A 390 -41.09 -21.55 -38.97
C GLU A 390 -41.59 -20.48 -39.96
N LEU A 391 -41.25 -19.20 -39.72
CA LEU A 391 -41.53 -18.09 -40.65
C LEU A 391 -40.88 -18.32 -42.02
N LYS A 392 -39.63 -18.81 -42.05
CA LYS A 392 -38.96 -19.15 -43.31
C LYS A 392 -39.70 -20.26 -44.06
N ASN A 393 -40.01 -21.37 -43.38
CA ASN A 393 -40.77 -22.47 -44.00
C ASN A 393 -42.13 -21.99 -44.54
N LYS A 394 -42.84 -21.12 -43.79
CA LYS A 394 -44.12 -20.54 -44.21
C LYS A 394 -43.99 -19.53 -45.35
N ASN A 395 -42.91 -18.77 -45.43
CA ASN A 395 -42.58 -17.95 -46.58
C ASN A 395 -42.34 -18.82 -47.82
N ASP A 396 -41.57 -19.89 -47.68
CA ASP A 396 -41.21 -20.77 -48.79
C ASP A 396 -42.48 -21.50 -49.32
N GLU A 397 -43.34 -22.02 -48.43
CA GLU A 397 -44.71 -22.50 -48.75
C GLU A 397 -45.57 -21.45 -49.47
N LEU A 398 -45.50 -20.17 -49.04
CA LEU A 398 -46.23 -19.08 -49.68
C LEU A 398 -45.71 -18.79 -51.09
N THR A 399 -44.39 -18.86 -51.32
CA THR A 399 -43.83 -18.70 -52.66
C THR A 399 -44.22 -19.85 -53.60
N GLU A 400 -44.23 -21.10 -53.11
CA GLU A 400 -44.65 -22.27 -53.88
C GLU A 400 -46.15 -22.22 -54.23
N THR A 401 -47.01 -21.94 -53.24
CA THR A 401 -48.46 -21.82 -53.47
C THR A 401 -48.80 -20.64 -54.39
N LYS A 402 -48.10 -19.51 -54.29
CA LYS A 402 -48.23 -18.36 -55.20
C LYS A 402 -47.80 -18.69 -56.63
N ALA A 403 -46.73 -19.47 -56.80
CA ALA A 403 -46.32 -19.98 -58.11
C ALA A 403 -47.35 -20.97 -58.69
N ALA A 404 -47.92 -21.85 -57.86
CA ALA A 404 -48.97 -22.79 -58.27
C ALA A 404 -50.30 -22.10 -58.64
N LEU A 405 -50.65 -20.98 -57.98
CA LEU A 405 -51.82 -20.17 -58.30
C LEU A 405 -51.68 -19.43 -59.64
N ALA A 406 -50.47 -18.98 -59.98
CA ALA A 406 -50.18 -18.34 -61.27
C ALA A 406 -50.38 -19.28 -62.48
N VAL A 407 -50.56 -20.58 -62.24
CA VAL A 407 -50.81 -21.62 -63.27
C VAL A 407 -52.32 -21.93 -63.42
N ARG A 408 -53.21 -21.40 -62.56
CA ARG A 408 -54.66 -21.68 -62.61
C ARG A 408 -55.55 -20.47 -62.30
N SER A 409 -55.97 -19.77 -63.35
CA SER A 409 -57.12 -18.85 -63.30
C SER A 409 -57.79 -18.76 -64.67
N ASP A 410 -58.86 -19.54 -64.89
CA ASP A 410 -59.64 -19.46 -66.15
C ASP A 410 -61.13 -19.79 -65.93
N GLY A 411 -61.99 -18.79 -66.19
CA GLY A 411 -63.38 -18.99 -66.64
C GLY A 411 -64.55 -19.15 -65.65
N LYS A 412 -65.36 -18.07 -65.55
CA LYS A 412 -66.85 -18.06 -65.46
C LYS A 412 -67.49 -18.56 -64.12
N SER A 413 -68.66 -18.08 -63.67
CA SER A 413 -69.77 -17.37 -64.34
C SER A 413 -70.47 -16.34 -63.42
N SER A 414 -71.32 -15.47 -63.98
CA SER A 414 -72.22 -14.59 -63.22
C SER A 414 -73.45 -14.23 -64.06
N GLU A 415 -74.65 -14.31 -63.46
CA GLU A 415 -75.85 -13.53 -63.86
C GLU A 415 -77.03 -13.78 -62.89
N MET A 416 -77.21 -15.00 -62.37
CA MET A 416 -78.23 -15.29 -61.34
C MET A 416 -77.80 -14.89 -59.91
N MET A 417 -76.55 -14.45 -59.74
CA MET A 417 -75.93 -14.11 -58.45
C MET A 417 -76.10 -12.64 -58.04
N GLN A 418 -76.64 -11.78 -58.92
CA GLN A 418 -76.47 -10.32 -58.82
C GLN A 418 -76.97 -9.66 -57.51
N PRO A 419 -78.22 -9.86 -57.05
CA PRO A 419 -78.68 -9.29 -55.76
C PRO A 419 -78.03 -9.97 -54.54
N GLU A 420 -77.60 -11.24 -54.68
CA GLU A 420 -76.89 -11.96 -53.60
C GLU A 420 -75.44 -11.46 -53.47
N LEU A 421 -74.82 -11.06 -54.59
CA LEU A 421 -73.53 -10.37 -54.62
C LEU A 421 -73.65 -8.96 -54.05
N GLU A 422 -74.71 -8.20 -54.36
CA GLU A 422 -74.95 -6.89 -53.75
C GLU A 422 -75.15 -7.00 -52.24
N ALA A 423 -75.93 -7.97 -51.76
CA ALA A 423 -76.08 -8.23 -50.32
C ALA A 423 -74.76 -8.63 -49.64
N LYS A 424 -73.97 -9.51 -50.28
CA LYS A 424 -72.63 -9.90 -49.80
C LYS A 424 -71.62 -8.74 -49.84
N LEU A 425 -71.71 -7.87 -50.84
CA LEU A 425 -70.88 -6.68 -50.97
C LEU A 425 -71.22 -5.65 -49.89
N MET A 426 -72.50 -5.34 -49.70
CA MET A 426 -72.96 -4.45 -48.62
C MET A 426 -72.56 -4.97 -47.24
N LYS A 427 -72.68 -6.28 -46.99
CA LYS A 427 -72.16 -6.89 -45.77
C LYS A 427 -70.64 -6.76 -45.66
N SER A 428 -69.89 -7.09 -46.73
CA SER A 428 -68.42 -6.93 -46.73
C SER A 428 -67.99 -5.49 -46.47
N ILE A 429 -68.77 -4.50 -46.91
CA ILE A 429 -68.55 -3.08 -46.62
C ILE A 429 -68.82 -2.77 -45.14
N THR A 430 -69.91 -3.26 -44.53
CA THR A 430 -70.17 -3.05 -43.09
C THR A 430 -69.10 -3.72 -42.23
N ASP A 431 -68.78 -4.98 -42.52
CA ASP A 431 -67.77 -5.77 -41.81
C ASP A 431 -66.38 -5.08 -41.94
N MET A 432 -66.04 -4.53 -43.11
CA MET A 432 -64.84 -3.72 -43.32
C MET A 432 -64.84 -2.40 -42.53
N THR A 433 -65.98 -1.70 -42.42
CA THR A 433 -66.05 -0.47 -41.61
C THR A 433 -65.93 -0.74 -40.11
N GLU A 434 -66.49 -1.84 -39.62
CA GLU A 434 -66.39 -2.27 -38.22
C GLU A 434 -64.96 -2.74 -37.88
N LEU A 435 -64.33 -3.52 -38.75
CA LEU A 435 -62.90 -3.87 -38.65
C LEU A 435 -62.00 -2.62 -38.67
N LYS A 436 -62.32 -1.61 -39.50
CA LYS A 436 -61.55 -0.36 -39.54
C LYS A 436 -61.73 0.48 -38.27
N ALA A 437 -62.93 0.53 -37.69
CA ALA A 437 -63.15 1.16 -36.39
C ALA A 437 -62.32 0.46 -35.30
N SER A 438 -62.43 -0.86 -35.20
CA SER A 438 -61.67 -1.65 -34.23
C SER A 438 -60.15 -1.54 -34.41
N LEU A 439 -59.67 -1.38 -35.66
CA LEU A 439 -58.26 -1.09 -35.93
C LEU A 439 -57.81 0.26 -35.36
N MET A 440 -58.60 1.32 -35.56
CA MET A 440 -58.29 2.67 -35.04
C MET A 440 -58.35 2.70 -33.51
N ASP A 441 -59.30 1.98 -32.89
CA ASP A 441 -59.35 1.82 -31.42
C ASP A 441 -58.09 1.11 -30.90
N LYS A 442 -57.61 0.08 -31.60
CA LYS A 442 -56.38 -0.65 -31.28
C LYS A 442 -55.12 0.18 -31.49
N GLU A 443 -55.06 0.98 -32.55
CA GLU A 443 -53.97 1.91 -32.84
C GLU A 443 -53.88 2.99 -31.75
N THR A 444 -55.03 3.56 -31.34
CA THR A 444 -55.11 4.54 -30.24
C THR A 444 -54.67 3.93 -28.91
N ALA A 445 -55.08 2.70 -28.60
CA ALA A 445 -54.65 2.00 -27.39
C ALA A 445 -53.14 1.68 -27.38
N LEU A 446 -52.57 1.28 -28.53
CA LEU A 446 -51.13 1.05 -28.68
C LEU A 446 -50.32 2.34 -28.52
N GLN A 447 -50.82 3.46 -29.05
CA GLN A 447 -50.19 4.77 -28.87
C GLN A 447 -50.17 5.19 -27.38
N SER A 448 -51.30 5.07 -26.68
CA SER A 448 -51.38 5.35 -25.23
C SER A 448 -50.47 4.44 -24.40
N MET A 449 -50.37 3.15 -24.74
CA MET A 449 -49.43 2.23 -24.09
C MET A 449 -47.96 2.58 -24.37
N MET A 450 -47.64 3.14 -25.54
CA MET A 450 -46.28 3.55 -25.89
C MET A 450 -45.84 4.75 -25.05
N GLU A 451 -46.73 5.74 -24.91
CA GLU A 451 -46.54 6.93 -24.07
C GLU A 451 -46.39 6.54 -22.58
N GLU A 452 -47.21 5.61 -22.07
CA GLU A 452 -47.08 5.07 -20.71
C GLU A 452 -45.72 4.36 -20.50
N ASN A 453 -45.26 3.56 -21.47
CA ASN A 453 -43.95 2.90 -21.38
C ASN A 453 -42.78 3.90 -21.43
N GLU A 454 -42.90 5.00 -22.17
CA GLU A 454 -41.88 6.07 -22.20
C GLU A 454 -41.82 6.82 -20.85
N VAL A 455 -42.98 7.13 -20.25
CA VAL A 455 -43.08 7.73 -18.91
C VAL A 455 -42.44 6.80 -17.86
N LEU A 456 -42.88 5.54 -17.79
CA LEU A 456 -42.36 4.55 -16.83
C LEU A 456 -40.84 4.34 -16.97
N LYS A 457 -40.33 4.30 -18.20
CA LYS A 457 -38.89 4.22 -18.47
C LYS A 457 -38.14 5.48 -18.00
N SER A 458 -38.76 6.66 -18.12
CA SER A 458 -38.20 7.91 -17.58
C SER A 458 -38.23 7.97 -16.06
N GLU A 459 -39.17 7.28 -15.39
CA GLU A 459 -39.28 7.23 -13.94
C GLU A 459 -38.30 6.23 -13.33
N ALA A 460 -38.19 5.02 -13.91
CA ALA A 460 -37.18 4.04 -13.54
C ALA A 460 -35.75 4.61 -13.63
N GLY A 461 -35.44 5.40 -14.66
CA GLY A 461 -34.14 6.06 -14.79
C GLY A 461 -33.86 7.12 -13.71
N LYS A 462 -34.89 7.86 -13.25
CA LYS A 462 -34.76 8.82 -12.13
C LYS A 462 -34.59 8.10 -10.79
N GLU A 463 -35.26 6.95 -10.61
CA GLU A 463 -35.11 6.12 -9.42
C GLU A 463 -33.71 5.49 -9.36
N GLU A 464 -33.19 4.98 -10.48
CA GLU A 464 -31.80 4.52 -10.58
C GLU A 464 -30.79 5.64 -10.25
N GLU A 465 -30.96 6.84 -10.82
CA GLU A 465 -30.13 8.02 -10.51
C GLU A 465 -30.20 8.43 -9.02
N LEU A 466 -31.38 8.36 -8.40
CA LEU A 466 -31.56 8.61 -6.96
C LEU A 466 -30.81 7.57 -6.10
N THR A 467 -30.88 6.28 -6.43
CA THR A 467 -30.12 5.25 -5.69
C THR A 467 -28.61 5.38 -5.89
N GLU A 468 -28.15 5.78 -7.08
CA GLU A 468 -26.75 6.08 -7.37
C GLU A 468 -26.26 7.28 -6.53
N LEU A 469 -27.05 8.35 -6.46
CA LEU A 469 -26.73 9.55 -5.68
C LEU A 469 -26.74 9.25 -4.16
N GLN A 470 -27.69 8.46 -3.68
CA GLN A 470 -27.70 8.00 -2.28
C GLN A 470 -26.46 7.16 -1.96
N ARG A 471 -26.08 6.20 -2.82
CA ARG A 471 -24.89 5.36 -2.61
C ARG A 471 -23.59 6.18 -2.59
N ARG A 472 -23.50 7.23 -3.42
CA ARG A 472 -22.38 8.20 -3.39
C ARG A 472 -22.34 9.01 -2.09
N TYR A 473 -23.49 9.42 -1.58
CA TYR A 473 -23.59 10.12 -0.29
C TYR A 473 -23.15 9.20 0.87
N GLU A 474 -23.63 7.96 0.92
CA GLU A 474 -23.26 6.96 1.93
C GLU A 474 -21.76 6.64 1.89
N ALA A 475 -21.18 6.49 0.70
CA ALA A 475 -19.73 6.31 0.53
C ALA A 475 -18.92 7.52 1.04
N ALA A 476 -19.34 8.74 0.71
CA ALA A 476 -18.68 9.96 1.17
C ALA A 476 -18.76 10.16 2.70
N VAL A 477 -19.85 9.69 3.34
CA VAL A 477 -19.95 9.64 4.81
C VAL A 477 -18.95 8.65 5.40
N ALA A 478 -18.85 7.43 4.84
CA ALA A 478 -17.90 6.41 5.31
C ALA A 478 -16.42 6.86 5.17
N GLU A 479 -16.05 7.48 4.05
CA GLU A 479 -14.71 8.07 3.85
C GLU A 479 -14.41 9.15 4.91
N LEU A 480 -15.39 10.01 5.22
CA LEU A 480 -15.27 11.08 6.20
C LEU A 480 -15.17 10.55 7.65
N GLU A 481 -15.77 9.41 7.96
CA GLU A 481 -15.59 8.73 9.25
C GLU A 481 -14.22 8.05 9.37
N LEU A 482 -13.74 7.41 8.30
CA LEU A 482 -12.38 6.86 8.24
C LEU A 482 -11.31 7.95 8.40
N ALA A 483 -11.50 9.11 7.75
CA ALA A 483 -10.63 10.28 7.90
C ALA A 483 -10.59 10.80 9.34
N LYS A 484 -11.74 10.87 10.04
CA LYS A 484 -11.80 11.24 11.47
C LYS A 484 -11.07 10.24 12.36
N ALA A 485 -11.18 8.94 12.09
CA ALA A 485 -10.47 7.90 12.84
C ALA A 485 -8.94 8.05 12.69
N ALA A 486 -8.46 8.32 11.47
CA ALA A 486 -7.05 8.62 11.20
C ALA A 486 -6.58 9.90 11.92
N GLU A 487 -7.39 10.97 11.93
CA GLU A 487 -7.09 12.20 12.68
C GLU A 487 -6.97 11.94 14.20
N GLN A 488 -7.79 11.05 14.75
CA GLN A 488 -7.72 10.69 16.16
C GLN A 488 -6.46 9.88 16.50
N ASP A 489 -6.06 8.91 15.67
CA ASP A 489 -4.79 8.19 15.85
C ASP A 489 -3.58 9.13 15.77
N VAL A 490 -3.53 10.02 14.76
CA VAL A 490 -2.48 11.05 14.66
C VAL A 490 -2.45 11.96 15.89
N ARG A 491 -3.62 12.37 16.41
CA ARG A 491 -3.72 13.17 17.65
C ARG A 491 -3.21 12.40 18.88
N MET A 492 -3.51 11.10 19.01
CA MET A 492 -2.98 10.28 20.11
C MET A 492 -1.45 10.11 20.02
N ARG A 493 -0.93 9.82 18.82
CA ARG A 493 0.52 9.71 18.56
C ARG A 493 1.24 11.02 18.87
N LEU A 494 0.67 12.16 18.49
CA LEU A 494 1.21 13.48 18.82
C LEU A 494 1.29 13.68 20.34
N GLY A 495 0.28 13.25 21.10
CA GLY A 495 0.30 13.26 22.56
C GLY A 495 1.47 12.46 23.16
N TYR A 496 1.70 11.24 22.69
CA TYR A 496 2.85 10.44 23.16
C TYR A 496 4.20 11.07 22.80
N VAL A 497 4.33 11.68 21.61
CA VAL A 497 5.56 12.34 21.17
C VAL A 497 5.84 13.61 21.98
N THR A 498 4.83 14.45 22.26
CA THR A 498 5.02 15.64 23.10
C THR A 498 5.31 15.27 24.55
N GLU A 499 4.66 14.25 25.10
CA GLU A 499 4.99 13.72 26.43
C GLU A 499 6.44 13.25 26.54
N GLU A 500 6.97 12.53 25.53
CA GLU A 500 8.36 12.06 25.57
C GLU A 500 9.37 13.17 25.29
N ALA A 501 9.01 14.18 24.49
CA ALA A 501 9.79 15.41 24.38
C ALA A 501 9.89 16.12 25.75
N ASP A 502 8.79 16.23 26.50
CA ASP A 502 8.79 16.80 27.86
C ASP A 502 9.55 15.93 28.88
N LYS A 503 9.52 14.60 28.75
CA LYS A 503 10.32 13.69 29.58
C LYS A 503 11.81 13.78 29.26
N SER A 504 12.17 13.95 27.98
CA SER A 504 13.54 14.18 27.52
C SER A 504 14.07 15.54 27.97
N SER A 505 13.30 16.61 27.78
CA SER A 505 13.61 17.97 28.27
C SER A 505 13.86 17.98 29.79
N ARG A 506 13.01 17.33 30.58
CA ARG A 506 13.19 17.16 32.04
C ARG A 506 14.37 16.26 32.43
N ARG A 507 14.89 15.42 31.53
CA ARG A 507 16.16 14.69 31.72
C ARG A 507 17.35 15.59 31.43
N ALA A 508 17.34 16.32 30.32
CA ALA A 508 18.39 17.27 29.94
C ALA A 508 18.60 18.39 30.98
N ALA A 509 17.52 18.96 31.50
CA ALA A 509 17.59 20.00 32.54
C ALA A 509 18.31 19.51 33.81
N ARG A 510 18.02 18.29 34.27
CA ARG A 510 18.69 17.66 35.43
C ARG A 510 20.15 17.33 35.15
N ALA A 511 20.47 16.94 33.92
CA ALA A 511 21.87 16.68 33.52
C ALA A 511 22.70 17.99 33.53
N SER A 512 22.11 19.11 33.09
CA SER A 512 22.73 20.44 33.21
C SER A 512 22.94 20.80 34.69
N GLU A 513 21.91 20.69 35.52
CA GLU A 513 21.98 21.00 36.96
C GLU A 513 23.06 20.17 37.68
N GLN A 514 23.20 18.88 37.33
CA GLN A 514 24.27 18.01 37.85
C GLN A 514 25.66 18.41 37.34
N LEU A 515 25.78 18.82 36.07
CA LEU A 515 27.03 19.32 35.50
C LEU A 515 27.46 20.63 36.16
N ASP A 516 26.54 21.58 36.34
CA ASP A 516 26.77 22.87 36.98
C ASP A 516 27.20 22.68 38.46
N ALA A 517 26.53 21.78 39.19
CA ALA A 517 26.90 21.42 40.55
C ALA A 517 28.29 20.74 40.63
N ALA A 518 28.62 19.87 39.68
CA ALA A 518 29.94 19.24 39.61
C ALA A 518 31.06 20.23 39.25
N GLN A 519 30.79 21.20 38.37
CA GLN A 519 31.72 22.29 38.06
C GLN A 519 31.95 23.20 39.27
N ALA A 520 30.89 23.55 40.02
CA ALA A 520 30.99 24.35 41.24
C ALA A 520 31.84 23.64 42.30
N ALA A 521 31.56 22.37 42.60
CA ALA A 521 32.35 21.57 43.56
C ALA A 521 33.81 21.41 43.10
N GLY A 522 34.05 21.26 41.79
CA GLY A 522 35.39 21.24 41.21
C GLY A 522 36.15 22.56 41.41
N ALA A 523 35.48 23.70 41.24
CA ALA A 523 36.06 25.03 41.45
C ALA A 523 36.36 25.31 42.94
N GLU A 524 35.48 24.88 43.86
CA GLU A 524 35.71 24.96 45.31
C GLU A 524 36.93 24.11 45.72
N MET A 525 37.00 22.85 45.28
CA MET A 525 38.16 21.98 45.52
C MET A 525 39.45 22.59 44.95
N GLU A 526 39.41 23.20 43.76
CA GLU A 526 40.61 23.84 43.19
C GLU A 526 41.02 25.10 43.97
N ALA A 527 40.06 25.85 44.55
CA ALA A 527 40.34 26.96 45.45
C ALA A 527 40.97 26.49 46.78
N GLU A 528 40.48 25.39 47.36
CA GLU A 528 41.11 24.77 48.53
C GLU A 528 42.52 24.27 48.23
N LEU A 529 42.74 23.60 47.10
CA LEU A 529 44.07 23.16 46.66
C LEU A 529 45.03 24.35 46.47
N ARG A 530 44.57 25.49 45.94
CA ARG A 530 45.36 26.73 45.90
C ARG A 530 45.69 27.24 47.31
N ARG A 531 44.73 27.25 48.24
CA ARG A 531 44.94 27.66 49.64
C ARG A 531 45.96 26.77 50.36
N LEU A 532 45.85 25.45 50.21
CA LEU A 532 46.76 24.47 50.80
C LEU A 532 48.19 24.59 50.22
N ARG A 533 48.34 24.84 48.91
CA ARG A 533 49.64 25.14 48.29
C ARG A 533 50.29 26.38 48.94
N VAL A 534 49.54 27.48 49.07
CA VAL A 534 50.02 28.71 49.72
C VAL A 534 50.44 28.46 51.17
N GLN A 535 49.67 27.68 51.95
CA GLN A 535 50.05 27.31 53.31
C GLN A 535 51.30 26.43 53.36
N SER A 536 51.43 25.44 52.46
CA SER A 536 52.63 24.60 52.36
C SER A 536 53.87 25.43 52.05
N ASP A 537 53.77 26.39 51.14
CA ASP A 537 54.87 27.31 50.82
C ASP A 537 55.19 28.31 51.93
N GLN A 538 54.21 28.68 52.76
CA GLN A 538 54.46 29.47 53.99
C GLN A 538 55.22 28.64 55.03
N TRP A 539 54.80 27.40 55.31
CA TRP A 539 55.51 26.49 56.22
C TRP A 539 56.93 26.19 55.74
N ARG A 540 57.12 26.00 54.43
CA ARG A 540 58.43 25.82 53.80
C ARG A 540 59.34 27.03 54.06
N LYS A 541 58.86 28.25 53.77
CA LYS A 541 59.61 29.49 54.01
C LYS A 541 59.91 29.73 55.49
N ALA A 542 59.00 29.36 56.39
CA ALA A 542 59.22 29.44 57.83
C ALA A 542 60.31 28.46 58.29
N ALA A 543 60.32 27.23 57.77
CA ALA A 543 61.37 26.24 58.04
C ALA A 543 62.73 26.66 57.45
N GLU A 544 62.76 27.20 56.22
CA GLU A 544 63.95 27.77 55.58
C GLU A 544 64.52 28.94 56.40
N ALA A 545 63.67 29.86 56.87
CA ALA A 545 64.08 30.99 57.71
C ALA A 545 64.58 30.54 59.09
N ALA A 546 63.93 29.54 59.72
CA ALA A 546 64.39 28.97 60.98
C ALA A 546 65.74 28.25 60.83
N ALA A 547 65.93 27.49 59.75
CA ALA A 547 67.20 26.85 59.42
C ALA A 547 68.30 27.88 59.16
N ALA A 548 67.99 28.99 58.47
CA ALA A 548 68.93 30.10 58.26
C ALA A 548 69.29 30.81 59.57
N ALA A 549 68.33 31.01 60.49
CA ALA A 549 68.59 31.59 61.80
C ALA A 549 69.48 30.68 62.67
N LEU A 550 69.26 29.36 62.64
CA LEU A 550 70.11 28.38 63.34
C LEU A 550 71.51 28.25 62.70
N GLY A 551 71.61 28.33 61.37
CA GLY A 551 72.87 28.31 60.64
C GLY A 551 73.67 29.61 60.67
N GLY A 552 73.06 30.73 61.10
CA GLY A 552 73.70 32.05 61.19
C GLY A 552 74.60 32.25 62.41
N GLY A 553 74.54 31.34 63.40
CA GLY A 553 75.39 31.37 64.61
C GLY A 553 76.73 30.68 64.38
N GLY A 554 77.78 31.44 64.07
CA GLY A 554 79.11 30.88 63.79
C GLY A 554 79.94 30.49 65.02
N VAL A 555 80.92 29.60 64.77
CA VAL A 555 82.10 29.25 65.59
C VAL A 555 81.89 28.31 66.79
N GLY A 556 82.50 27.11 66.68
CA GLY A 556 83.29 26.55 67.80
C GLY A 556 83.08 25.08 68.19
N VAL A 557 84.03 24.21 67.77
CA VAL A 557 84.39 22.90 68.41
C VAL A 557 83.30 21.80 68.45
N GLY A 558 83.57 20.52 68.20
CA GLY A 558 84.79 19.86 67.70
C GLY A 558 84.91 18.39 68.12
N GLY A 559 84.69 17.46 67.17
CA GLY A 559 84.98 16.03 67.29
C GLY A 559 83.94 15.16 68.05
N GLY A 560 83.85 13.87 67.69
CA GLY A 560 83.09 12.85 68.43
C GLY A 560 82.36 11.83 67.54
N ASN A 561 82.77 10.56 67.58
CA ASN A 561 82.07 9.44 66.93
C ASN A 561 81.00 8.81 67.85
N GLY A 562 79.88 8.38 67.27
CA GLY A 562 78.93 7.39 67.80
C GLY A 562 78.05 6.90 66.64
N ILE A 563 77.96 5.63 66.22
CA ILE A 563 77.72 4.36 66.95
C ILE A 563 76.45 4.46 67.83
N GLY A 564 75.41 3.63 67.67
CA GLY A 564 75.14 2.55 66.69
C GLY A 564 74.30 1.41 67.32
N ARG A 565 73.60 0.59 66.50
CA ARG A 565 72.64 -0.50 66.88
C ARG A 565 71.24 0.01 67.34
N THR A 566 70.12 -0.72 67.24
CA THR A 566 69.71 -2.00 66.57
C THR A 566 68.17 -2.10 66.49
N GLY A 567 67.64 -2.92 65.57
CA GLY A 567 66.20 -3.30 65.50
C GLY A 567 65.57 -2.88 64.16
N SER A 568 65.23 -3.74 63.19
CA SER A 568 64.72 -5.13 63.16
C SER A 568 63.22 -5.26 63.44
N LEU A 569 62.40 -4.90 62.45
CA LEU A 569 61.14 -5.57 62.08
C LEU A 569 60.94 -5.38 60.56
N GLU A 570 60.39 -6.39 59.89
CA GLU A 570 60.04 -6.31 58.46
C GLU A 570 58.75 -5.50 58.24
N PRO A 571 58.65 -4.80 57.11
CA PRO A 571 57.43 -4.81 56.30
C PRO A 571 57.66 -5.53 54.97
N ALA A 572 56.70 -6.36 54.57
CA ALA A 572 56.80 -7.16 53.35
C ALA A 572 56.71 -6.33 52.04
N GLU A 573 57.44 -6.82 51.04
CA GLU A 573 57.14 -6.81 49.60
C GLU A 573 56.07 -5.80 49.08
N TYR A 574 56.52 -4.72 48.45
CA TYR A 574 56.52 -4.57 46.96
C TYR A 574 56.89 -3.12 46.57
N THR A 575 57.79 -2.96 45.60
CA THR A 575 58.06 -1.65 44.97
C THR A 575 58.18 -1.77 43.44
N ASN A 576 57.88 -0.67 42.75
CA ASN A 576 58.16 -0.42 41.32
C ASN A 576 57.41 -1.27 40.28
N SER A 577 56.12 -0.93 40.13
CA SER A 577 55.54 -0.48 38.85
C SER A 577 56.37 -0.64 37.57
N MET A 578 55.89 -1.49 36.65
CA MET A 578 55.75 -1.12 35.23
C MET A 578 54.80 -2.06 34.46
N ILE A 579 54.26 -1.56 33.34
CA ILE A 579 53.66 -2.30 32.21
C ILE A 579 52.29 -3.00 32.47
N GLY A 580 51.22 -2.26 32.16
CA GLY A 580 50.18 -2.67 31.18
C GLY A 580 49.24 -3.85 31.48
N GLY A 581 48.01 -3.57 31.91
CA GLY A 581 46.94 -4.58 32.01
C GLY A 581 45.52 -3.99 32.17
N LYS A 582 44.84 -3.80 31.02
CA LYS A 582 43.40 -3.50 30.80
C LYS A 582 42.49 -3.14 32.00
N LEU A 583 41.87 -1.97 31.88
CA LEU A 583 40.60 -1.57 32.51
C LEU A 583 39.56 -2.72 32.41
N ALA A 584 38.80 -3.09 33.45
CA ALA A 584 37.91 -2.27 34.29
C ALA A 584 36.70 -1.72 33.51
N SER A 585 35.60 -2.47 33.55
CA SER A 585 34.30 -2.10 32.98
C SER A 585 33.50 -1.21 33.94
N SER A 586 33.11 -0.01 33.51
CA SER A 586 32.08 0.82 34.16
C SER A 586 31.36 1.66 33.10
N PRO A 587 30.01 1.77 33.10
CA PRO A 587 29.27 2.37 31.98
C PRO A 587 28.70 3.78 32.29
N PHE A 588 29.31 4.84 31.74
CA PHE A 588 28.73 6.18 31.50
C PHE A 588 29.76 7.06 30.74
N SER A 589 29.42 7.65 29.59
CA SER A 589 30.21 8.68 28.85
C SER A 589 29.52 9.06 27.53
N ASP A 590 29.12 10.33 27.37
CA ASP A 590 28.15 10.75 26.36
C ASP A 590 28.37 12.25 25.98
N GLU A 591 28.86 12.69 24.80
CA GLU A 591 29.62 11.99 23.75
C GLU A 591 31.00 12.70 23.50
N PRO A 592 31.17 13.89 22.86
CA PRO A 592 30.35 14.61 21.86
C PRO A 592 31.10 15.13 20.59
N GLU A 593 30.47 14.95 19.42
CA GLU A 593 30.53 15.73 18.15
C GLU A 593 31.84 15.91 17.30
N GLU A 594 31.60 15.94 15.98
CA GLU A 594 32.35 16.48 14.81
C GLU A 594 33.90 16.43 14.71
N GLU A 595 34.43 15.58 13.80
CA GLU A 595 35.13 16.11 12.59
C GLU A 595 35.08 15.14 11.38
N SER A 596 35.34 15.66 10.17
CA SER A 596 35.11 14.96 8.89
C SER A 596 36.24 14.00 8.42
N PRO A 597 35.92 12.80 7.90
CA PRO A 597 36.92 11.88 7.34
C PRO A 597 37.41 12.31 5.94
N LYS A 598 38.54 13.01 5.88
CA LYS A 598 39.21 13.37 4.62
C LYS A 598 39.83 12.14 3.91
N ARG A 599 39.16 11.72 2.83
CA ARG A 599 39.75 11.29 1.54
C ARG A 599 40.88 10.25 1.59
N ARG A 600 40.54 9.00 1.24
CA ARG A 600 41.47 8.11 0.52
C ARG A 600 40.75 7.31 -0.57
N ASN A 601 41.32 7.31 -1.77
CA ASN A 601 40.96 6.38 -2.86
C ASN A 601 41.38 4.95 -2.45
N SER A 602 40.90 3.86 -3.07
CA SER A 602 40.30 3.72 -4.42
C SER A 602 39.39 2.50 -4.53
N GLY A 603 38.38 2.57 -5.42
CA GLY A 603 37.93 1.38 -6.15
C GLY A 603 36.41 1.25 -6.35
N VAL A 604 36.02 1.14 -7.62
CA VAL A 604 34.79 0.46 -8.09
C VAL A 604 33.43 1.15 -7.81
N LEU A 605 32.61 1.23 -8.86
CA LEU A 605 31.17 1.57 -8.88
C LEU A 605 30.71 2.90 -8.26
N ARG A 606 30.78 3.99 -9.06
CA ARG A 606 29.69 4.98 -9.12
C ARG A 606 29.52 5.51 -10.55
N ARG A 607 28.39 5.15 -11.19
CA ARG A 607 27.87 5.79 -12.41
C ARG A 607 26.40 6.14 -12.17
N MET A 608 25.91 7.18 -12.87
CA MET A 608 24.50 7.50 -13.07
C MET A 608 23.66 7.89 -11.82
N SER A 609 23.86 9.12 -11.35
CA SER A 609 22.80 9.95 -10.77
C SER A 609 23.11 11.44 -11.06
N GLY A 610 22.80 11.87 -12.29
CA GLY A 610 23.31 13.12 -12.90
C GLY A 610 22.26 14.02 -13.57
N LEU A 611 20.98 13.77 -13.32
CA LEU A 611 19.89 14.75 -13.44
C LEU A 611 19.29 14.83 -12.01
N TRP A 612 18.70 15.90 -11.50
CA TRP A 612 17.86 16.94 -12.13
C TRP A 612 18.20 18.36 -11.61
N LYS A 613 17.46 19.37 -12.12
CA LYS A 613 17.35 20.76 -11.62
C LYS A 613 18.57 21.69 -11.85
N LYS A 614 18.49 22.52 -12.89
CA LYS A 614 18.65 24.00 -12.79
C LYS A 614 18.31 24.73 -14.09
N SER A 615 17.14 25.36 -14.08
CA SER A 615 16.89 26.68 -14.69
C SER A 615 16.62 27.62 -13.50
N PRO A 616 17.10 28.88 -13.49
CA PRO A 616 16.53 29.87 -14.39
C PRO A 616 17.54 30.85 -15.02
N LYS A 617 17.37 31.12 -16.32
CA LYS A 617 17.32 32.47 -16.87
C LYS A 617 16.55 32.47 -18.18
#